data_AF-A0A928WUH8-F1
#
_entry.id   AF-A0A928WUH8-F1
#
_cell.length_a   1.000
_cell.length_b   1.000
_cell.length_c   1.000
_cell.angle_alpha   90.00
_cell.angle_beta   90.00
_cell.angle_gamma   90.00
#
_symmetry.space_group_name_H-M   'P 1'
#
loop_
_entity.id
_entity.type
_entity.pdbx_description
1 polymer ?
#
loop_
_entity_poly.entity_id
_entity_poly.type
_entity_poly.pdbx_seq_one_letter_code
_entity_poly.pdbx_strand_id
1 'polypeptide(L)'
;MLLSHNFTLIESEVHPLDREQFADVFVKDLEQKPDVDCALVDHPHWVVEVNYSADAYSPTEVGQLCIEALATYRTNSSDVKSFTIMALGGVKNTPSTTPAPSLQTGEWGVDLVETTEPEVFLEEINWEALSHAKPDKDVFRIDRPVE
;
A
#
# COMPACT_ATOMS: atom_id res chain seq x y z
N MET A 1 4.89 9.28 -1.20
CA MET A 1 4.25 8.22 -0.36
C MET A 1 5.11 6.98 -0.44
N LEU A 2 5.21 6.19 0.62
CA LEU A 2 5.92 4.92 0.61
C LEU A 2 4.94 3.76 0.83
N LEU A 3 5.08 2.71 0.02
CA LEU A 3 4.29 1.48 0.12
C LEU A 3 5.11 0.38 0.78
N SER A 4 4.49 -0.38 1.67
CA SER A 4 4.96 -1.67 2.14
C SER A 4 4.00 -2.78 1.68
N HIS A 5 4.45 -4.04 1.77
CA HIS A 5 3.64 -5.20 1.41
C HIS A 5 3.53 -6.15 2.59
N ASN A 6 2.30 -6.46 2.99
CA ASN A 6 1.98 -7.47 3.99
C ASN A 6 1.18 -8.58 3.31
N PHE A 7 1.84 -9.70 3.03
CA PHE A 7 1.24 -10.84 2.38
C PHE A 7 0.93 -11.93 3.41
N THR A 8 -0.35 -12.18 3.68
CA THR A 8 -0.79 -13.20 4.66
C THR A 8 -1.59 -14.34 4.04
N LEU A 9 -1.59 -14.42 2.70
CA LEU A 9 -2.26 -15.51 1.97
C LEU A 9 -1.41 -16.77 1.98
N ILE A 10 -2.05 -17.89 1.67
CA ILE A 10 -1.38 -19.18 1.52
C ILE A 10 -0.63 -19.21 0.18
N GLU A 11 0.69 -19.38 0.21
CA GLU A 11 1.57 -19.29 -0.98
C GLU A 11 1.19 -20.28 -2.10
N SER A 12 0.61 -21.43 -1.76
CA SER A 12 0.13 -22.41 -2.73
C SER A 12 -1.16 -22.01 -3.44
N GLU A 13 -1.83 -20.97 -2.96
CA GLU A 13 -3.12 -20.48 -3.47
C GLU A 13 -2.94 -19.16 -4.21
N VAL A 14 -2.09 -18.27 -3.68
CA VAL A 14 -1.69 -17.03 -4.33
C VAL A 14 -0.17 -16.92 -4.23
N HIS A 15 0.50 -16.70 -5.35
CA HIS A 15 1.96 -16.57 -5.36
C HIS A 15 2.38 -15.28 -4.64
N PRO A 16 3.28 -15.33 -3.64
CA PRO A 16 3.84 -14.12 -3.04
C PRO A 16 4.64 -13.34 -4.09
N LEU A 17 4.63 -12.01 -4.00
CA LEU A 17 5.48 -11.17 -4.83
C LEU A 17 6.77 -10.87 -4.08
N ASP A 18 7.91 -11.03 -4.74
CA ASP A 18 9.15 -10.42 -4.26
C ASP A 18 9.09 -8.88 -4.40
N ARG A 19 10.12 -8.19 -3.91
CA ARG A 19 10.14 -6.72 -3.86
C ARG A 19 10.09 -6.11 -5.25
N GLU A 20 10.86 -6.68 -6.17
CA GLU A 20 10.96 -6.24 -7.56
C GLU A 20 9.63 -6.47 -8.29
N GLN A 21 9.03 -7.65 -8.14
CA GLN A 21 7.71 -7.98 -8.69
C GLN A 21 6.63 -7.07 -8.13
N PHE A 22 6.62 -6.82 -6.82
CA PHE A 22 5.67 -5.92 -6.18
C PHE A 22 5.82 -4.49 -6.71
N ALA A 23 7.03 -3.96 -6.81
CA ALA A 23 7.25 -2.64 -7.39
C ALA A 23 6.81 -2.56 -8.86
N ASP A 24 7.12 -3.58 -9.65
CA ASP A 24 6.79 -3.66 -11.07
C ASP A 24 5.28 -3.54 -11.34
N VAL A 25 4.42 -4.01 -10.42
CA VAL A 25 2.96 -3.85 -10.51
C VAL A 25 2.60 -2.38 -10.65
N PHE A 26 3.09 -1.54 -9.74
CA PHE A 26 2.74 -0.12 -9.70
C PHE A 26 3.44 0.66 -10.81
N VAL A 27 4.72 0.36 -11.07
CA VAL A 27 5.47 1.00 -12.16
C VAL A 27 4.75 0.82 -13.49
N LYS A 28 4.31 -0.39 -13.81
CA LYS A 28 3.66 -0.69 -15.10
C LYS A 28 2.23 -0.16 -15.18
N ASP A 29 1.44 -0.30 -14.12
CA ASP A 29 0.02 0.08 -14.15
C ASP A 29 -0.18 1.60 -14.07
N LEU A 30 0.69 2.29 -13.30
CA LEU A 30 0.57 3.73 -13.06
C LEU A 30 1.42 4.59 -14.01
N GLU A 31 2.27 4.01 -14.88
CA GLU A 31 3.09 4.75 -15.87
C GLU A 31 2.26 5.72 -16.73
N GLN A 32 1.01 5.37 -17.04
CA GLN A 32 0.14 6.18 -17.90
C GLN A 32 -0.65 7.24 -17.13
N LYS A 33 -0.58 7.25 -15.79
CA LYS A 33 -1.29 8.24 -14.98
C LYS A 33 -0.48 9.53 -14.95
N PRO A 34 -1.04 10.66 -15.42
CA PRO A 34 -0.33 11.93 -15.38
C PRO A 34 -0.01 12.29 -13.93
N ASP A 35 1.16 12.89 -13.70
CA ASP A 35 1.59 13.38 -12.39
C ASP A 35 1.66 12.30 -11.29
N VAL A 36 1.84 11.03 -11.67
CA VAL A 36 2.15 9.91 -10.77
C VAL A 36 3.37 9.17 -11.31
N ASP A 37 4.36 8.95 -10.45
CA ASP A 37 5.56 8.18 -10.75
C ASP A 37 5.82 7.18 -9.62
N CYS A 38 6.31 5.99 -9.97
CA CYS A 38 6.57 4.92 -9.01
C CYS A 38 7.98 4.39 -9.20
N ALA A 39 8.67 4.09 -8.09
CA ALA A 39 10.01 3.51 -8.11
C ALA A 39 10.23 2.52 -6.96
N LEU A 40 10.97 1.46 -7.23
CA LEU A 40 11.51 0.57 -6.19
C LEU A 40 12.47 1.35 -5.28
N VAL A 41 12.35 1.20 -3.96
CA VAL A 41 13.29 1.75 -2.98
C VAL A 41 14.11 0.66 -2.30
N ASP A 42 15.37 0.98 -1.98
CA ASP A 42 16.24 0.14 -1.17
C ASP A 42 16.03 0.47 0.33
N HIS A 43 15.07 -0.24 0.94
CA HIS A 43 14.74 -0.07 2.36
C HIS A 43 14.20 -1.38 2.97
N PRO A 44 14.52 -1.72 4.24
CA PRO A 44 14.09 -3.00 4.82
C PRO A 44 12.57 -3.21 4.86
N HIS A 45 11.80 -2.14 5.09
CA HIS A 45 10.34 -2.19 5.20
C HIS A 45 9.62 -1.64 3.96
N TRP A 46 9.84 -0.37 3.61
CA TRP A 46 9.31 0.23 2.38
C TRP A 46 9.85 -0.43 1.12
N VAL A 47 8.98 -0.59 0.12
CA VAL A 47 9.29 -1.24 -1.15
C VAL A 47 9.14 -0.28 -2.32
N VAL A 48 8.11 0.56 -2.32
CA VAL A 48 7.81 1.46 -3.44
C VAL A 48 7.71 2.90 -2.95
N GLU A 49 8.36 3.82 -3.65
CA GLU A 49 8.05 5.24 -3.57
C GLU A 49 7.05 5.61 -4.65
N VAL A 50 5.97 6.27 -4.25
CA VAL A 50 4.97 6.85 -5.15
C VAL A 50 5.05 8.36 -5.02
N ASN A 51 5.52 9.01 -6.08
CA ASN A 51 5.62 10.45 -6.22
C ASN A 51 4.39 10.95 -6.99
N TYR A 52 3.72 11.98 -6.46
CA TYR A 52 2.55 12.55 -7.10
C TYR A 52 2.37 14.04 -6.79
N SER A 53 1.66 14.74 -7.68
CA SER A 53 1.30 16.14 -7.44
C SER A 53 0.14 16.25 -6.43
N ALA A 54 0.37 16.97 -5.33
CA ALA A 54 -0.66 17.25 -4.33
C ALA A 54 -1.79 18.18 -4.84
N ASP A 55 -1.58 18.88 -5.96
CA ASP A 55 -2.62 19.65 -6.63
C ASP A 55 -3.55 18.76 -7.47
N ALA A 56 -3.06 17.59 -7.90
CA ALA A 56 -3.79 16.65 -8.74
C ALA A 56 -4.45 15.52 -7.94
N TYR A 57 -3.81 15.07 -6.85
CA TYR A 57 -4.26 13.92 -6.07
C TYR A 57 -4.13 14.13 -4.56
N SER A 58 -5.14 13.66 -3.84
CA SER A 58 -5.05 13.41 -2.40
C SER A 58 -4.35 12.06 -2.11
N PRO A 59 -3.79 11.88 -0.90
CA PRO A 59 -3.18 10.61 -0.49
C PRO A 59 -4.13 9.42 -0.59
N THR A 60 -5.40 9.59 -0.25
CA THR A 60 -6.41 8.53 -0.34
C THR A 60 -6.70 8.14 -1.78
N GLU A 61 -6.74 9.11 -2.71
CA GLU A 61 -6.91 8.82 -4.14
C GLU A 61 -5.72 8.04 -4.71
N VAL A 62 -4.50 8.37 -4.30
CA VAL A 62 -3.30 7.60 -4.68
C VAL A 62 -3.32 6.21 -4.05
N GLY A 63 -3.76 6.08 -2.79
CA GLY A 63 -3.98 4.79 -2.15
C GLY A 63 -4.98 3.91 -2.92
N GLN A 64 -6.06 4.50 -3.44
CA GLN A 64 -7.01 3.82 -4.31
C GLN A 64 -6.38 3.41 -5.65
N LEU A 65 -5.56 4.26 -6.27
CA LEU A 65 -4.84 3.88 -7.50
C LEU A 65 -3.93 2.67 -7.25
N CYS A 66 -3.21 2.65 -6.13
CA CYS A 66 -2.34 1.53 -5.78
C CYS A 66 -3.13 0.24 -5.52
N ILE A 67 -4.25 0.32 -4.79
CA ILE A 67 -5.04 -0.87 -4.48
C ILE A 67 -5.67 -1.48 -5.74
N GLU A 68 -6.14 -0.64 -6.67
CA GLU A 68 -6.70 -1.11 -7.94
C GLU A 68 -5.62 -1.67 -8.87
N ALA A 69 -4.41 -1.10 -8.88
CA ALA A 69 -3.28 -1.64 -9.64
C ALA A 69 -2.94 -3.07 -9.17
N LEU A 70 -2.85 -3.28 -7.85
CA LEU A 70 -2.56 -4.61 -7.30
C LEU A 70 -3.72 -5.58 -7.52
N ALA A 71 -4.97 -5.15 -7.33
CA ALA A 71 -6.15 -5.96 -7.63
C ALA A 71 -6.19 -6.39 -9.11
N THR A 72 -5.93 -5.45 -10.03
CA THR A 72 -5.90 -5.71 -11.47
C THR A 72 -4.81 -6.71 -11.83
N TYR A 73 -3.61 -6.56 -11.27
CA TYR A 73 -2.54 -7.54 -11.45
C TYR A 73 -2.97 -8.93 -10.98
N ARG A 74 -3.57 -9.03 -9.79
CA ARG A 74 -4.01 -10.31 -9.20
C ARG A 74 -5.12 -10.98 -9.99
N THR A 75 -6.13 -10.24 -10.43
CA THR A 75 -7.22 -10.77 -11.27
C THR A 75 -6.72 -11.27 -12.61
N ASN A 76 -5.67 -10.65 -13.17
CA ASN A 76 -5.09 -11.07 -14.45
C ASN A 76 -4.12 -12.26 -14.31
N SER A 77 -3.59 -12.53 -13.11
CA SER A 77 -2.82 -13.74 -12.82
C SER A 77 -3.77 -14.90 -12.54
N SER A 78 -3.67 -15.99 -13.29
CA SER A 78 -4.67 -17.06 -13.44
C SER A 78 -4.95 -17.99 -12.23
N ASP A 79 -4.81 -17.50 -11.00
CA ASP A 79 -5.00 -18.24 -9.73
C ASP A 79 -5.85 -17.45 -8.73
N VAL A 80 -7.09 -17.11 -9.08
CA VAL A 80 -7.93 -16.29 -8.19
C VAL A 80 -8.72 -17.17 -7.24
N LYS A 81 -8.19 -17.36 -6.03
CA LYS A 81 -9.03 -17.54 -4.85
C LYS A 81 -9.46 -16.17 -4.34
N SER A 82 -10.65 -16.09 -3.74
CA SER A 82 -11.15 -14.83 -3.20
C SER A 82 -10.37 -14.39 -1.96
N PHE A 83 -9.88 -13.16 -1.97
CA PHE A 83 -9.24 -12.51 -0.82
C PHE A 83 -9.53 -11.00 -0.84
N THR A 84 -9.03 -10.27 0.15
CA THR A 84 -9.14 -8.81 0.22
C THR A 84 -7.75 -8.19 0.21
N ILE A 85 -7.61 -7.14 -0.58
CA ILE A 85 -6.49 -6.21 -0.47
C ILE A 85 -6.96 -5.04 0.42
N MET A 86 -6.16 -4.65 1.41
CA MET A 86 -6.38 -3.43 2.19
C MET A 86 -5.24 -2.45 1.96
N ALA A 87 -5.56 -1.16 1.86
CA ALA A 87 -4.58 -0.08 1.94
C ALA A 87 -4.77 0.67 3.25
N LEU A 88 -3.79 0.51 4.16
CA LEU A 88 -3.79 1.11 5.49
C LEU A 88 -2.80 2.28 5.50
N GLY A 89 -3.33 3.49 5.35
CA GLY A 89 -2.53 4.70 5.19
C GLY A 89 -2.43 5.52 6.47
N GLY A 90 -1.26 6.09 6.73
CA GLY A 90 -1.06 7.07 7.78
C GLY A 90 0.07 8.06 7.48
N VAL A 91 -0.17 9.35 7.74
CA VAL A 91 0.87 10.37 7.62
C VAL A 91 1.83 10.32 8.82
N LYS A 92 3.12 10.53 8.57
CA LYS A 92 4.14 10.65 9.60
C LYS A 92 4.16 12.08 10.16
N ASN A 93 3.56 12.26 11.33
CA ASN A 93 3.51 13.54 12.03
C ASN A 93 4.69 13.78 12.99
N THR A 94 5.59 12.81 13.14
CA THR A 94 6.76 12.91 14.02
C THR A 94 8.05 13.15 13.21
N PRO A 95 9.05 13.84 13.78
CA PRO A 95 10.36 14.00 13.16
C PRO A 95 10.98 12.65 12.76
N SER A 96 11.49 12.56 11.54
CA SER A 96 12.27 11.38 11.13
C SER A 96 13.63 11.37 11.82
N THR A 97 14.06 10.19 12.27
CA THR A 97 15.38 9.96 12.86
C THR A 97 16.36 9.38 11.85
N THR A 98 15.90 9.01 10.65
CA THR A 98 16.69 8.41 9.58
C THR A 98 16.49 9.17 8.27
N PRO A 99 17.52 9.26 7.41
CA PRO A 99 17.39 9.90 6.10
C PRO A 99 16.57 9.05 5.13
N ALA A 100 16.12 9.68 4.04
CA ALA A 100 15.53 8.99 2.89
C ALA A 100 16.42 7.81 2.43
N PRO A 101 15.83 6.68 1.97
CA PRO A 101 14.42 6.48 1.60
C PRO A 101 13.51 6.00 2.75
N SER A 102 13.78 6.39 4.00
CA SER A 102 12.80 6.22 5.07
C SER A 102 11.67 7.24 4.98
N LEU A 103 10.50 6.91 5.53
CA LEU A 103 9.36 7.82 5.61
C LEU A 103 9.74 9.09 6.37
N GLN A 104 9.52 10.27 5.79
CA GLN A 104 9.81 11.58 6.38
C GLN A 104 8.57 12.25 6.96
N THR A 105 8.76 13.29 7.77
CA THR A 105 7.64 14.04 8.36
C THR A 105 6.79 14.68 7.26
N GLY A 106 5.47 14.50 7.34
CA GLY A 106 4.50 14.94 6.34
C GLY A 106 4.27 13.94 5.21
N GLU A 107 5.08 12.89 5.10
CA GLU A 107 4.89 11.83 4.11
C GLU A 107 3.92 10.75 4.61
N TRP A 108 3.29 10.08 3.65
CA TRP A 108 2.37 8.98 3.89
C TRP A 108 3.07 7.63 3.74
N GLY A 109 2.96 6.80 4.77
CA GLY A 109 3.24 5.37 4.69
C GLY A 109 1.93 4.62 4.48
N VAL A 110 1.93 3.66 3.58
CA VAL A 110 0.76 2.83 3.28
C VAL A 110 1.17 1.37 3.29
N ASP A 111 0.54 0.59 4.16
CA ASP A 111 0.67 -0.85 4.17
C ASP A 111 -0.38 -1.45 3.22
N LEU A 112 0.07 -2.09 2.13
CA LEU A 112 -0.80 -2.88 1.27
C LEU A 112 -0.84 -4.31 1.80
N VAL A 113 -2.00 -4.75 2.25
CA VAL A 113 -2.22 -6.03 2.92
C VAL A 113 -3.03 -6.94 2.02
N GLU A 114 -2.56 -8.15 1.73
CA GLU A 114 -3.33 -9.18 1.04
C GLU A 114 -3.71 -10.28 2.02
N THR A 115 -5.01 -10.45 2.32
CA THR A 115 -5.50 -11.36 3.36
C THR A 115 -6.89 -11.93 3.07
N THR A 116 -7.16 -13.14 3.56
CA THR A 116 -8.53 -13.71 3.63
C THR A 116 -9.28 -13.31 4.89
N GLU A 117 -8.59 -12.75 5.89
CA GLU A 117 -9.16 -12.40 7.20
C GLU A 117 -8.81 -10.95 7.58
N PRO A 118 -9.45 -9.94 6.92
CA PRO A 118 -9.17 -8.52 7.16
C PRO A 118 -9.24 -8.11 8.62
N GLU A 119 -10.32 -8.48 9.30
CA GLU A 119 -10.56 -8.05 10.69
C GLU A 119 -9.57 -8.68 11.68
N VAL A 120 -9.11 -9.91 11.42
CA VAL A 120 -8.08 -10.57 12.25
C VAL A 120 -6.76 -9.81 12.12
N PHE A 121 -6.34 -9.49 10.89
CA PHE A 121 -5.11 -8.71 10.66
C PHE A 121 -5.16 -7.34 11.35
N LEU A 122 -6.31 -6.65 11.27
CA LEU A 122 -6.49 -5.34 11.88
C LEU A 122 -6.44 -5.38 13.41
N GLU A 123 -6.98 -6.44 14.02
CA GLU A 123 -6.86 -6.68 15.46
C GLU A 123 -5.40 -6.92 15.86
N GLU A 124 -4.66 -7.74 15.10
CA GLU A 124 -3.25 -8.07 15.37
C GLU A 124 -2.34 -6.83 15.38
N ILE A 125 -2.56 -5.89 14.45
CA ILE A 125 -1.80 -4.63 14.41
C ILE A 125 -2.37 -3.55 15.31
N ASN A 126 -3.49 -3.81 16.01
CA ASN A 126 -4.23 -2.85 16.81
C ASN A 126 -4.60 -1.58 16.00
N TRP A 127 -5.13 -1.79 14.80
CA TRP A 127 -5.46 -0.71 13.85
C TRP A 127 -6.41 0.32 14.45
N GLU A 128 -7.39 -0.12 15.24
CA GLU A 128 -8.35 0.77 15.90
C GLU A 128 -7.65 1.81 16.79
N ALA A 129 -6.72 1.39 17.64
CA ALA A 129 -5.97 2.32 18.48
C ALA A 129 -5.02 3.20 17.66
N LEU A 130 -4.36 2.64 16.64
CA LEU A 130 -3.42 3.37 15.78
C LEU A 130 -4.10 4.47 14.97
N SER A 131 -5.27 4.16 14.40
CA SER A 131 -6.06 5.09 13.60
C SER A 131 -6.69 6.18 14.46
N HIS A 132 -7.28 5.85 15.61
CA HIS A 132 -7.86 6.84 16.54
C HIS A 132 -6.81 7.74 17.20
N ALA A 133 -5.54 7.34 17.25
CA ALA A 133 -4.46 8.19 17.74
C ALA A 133 -4.11 9.34 16.77
N LYS A 134 -4.72 9.36 15.57
CA LYS A 134 -4.49 10.35 14.52
C LYS A 134 -5.81 11.04 14.15
N PRO A 135 -5.76 12.30 13.67
CA PRO A 135 -6.93 12.92 13.04
C PRO A 135 -7.44 12.11 11.84
N ASP A 136 -8.74 12.12 11.58
CA ASP A 136 -9.34 11.38 10.44
C ASP A 136 -8.72 11.73 9.08
N LYS A 137 -8.26 12.98 8.91
CA LYS A 137 -7.59 13.44 7.68
C LYS A 137 -6.15 12.92 7.52
N ASP A 138 -5.58 12.33 8.56
CA ASP A 138 -4.18 11.90 8.68
C ASP A 138 -4.07 10.35 8.58
N VAL A 139 -5.19 9.67 8.37
CA VAL A 139 -5.29 8.21 8.18
C VAL A 139 -6.32 7.86 7.12
N PHE A 140 -6.16 6.71 6.48
CA PHE A 140 -7.23 6.12 5.68
C PHE A 140 -7.15 4.59 5.70
N ARG A 141 -8.30 3.95 5.46
CA ARG A 141 -8.43 2.52 5.16
C ARG A 141 -9.26 2.38 3.89
N ILE A 142 -8.79 1.56 2.97
CA ILE A 142 -9.51 1.19 1.75
C ILE A 142 -9.47 -0.33 1.66
N ASP A 143 -10.61 -0.96 1.43
CA ASP A 143 -10.71 -2.40 1.25
C ASP A 143 -11.16 -2.71 -0.18
N ARG A 144 -10.46 -3.63 -0.84
CA ARG A 144 -10.73 -4.06 -2.19
C ARG A 144 -10.77 -5.59 -2.26
N PRO A 145 -11.97 -6.20 -2.32
CA PRO A 145 -12.11 -7.62 -2.59
C PRO A 145 -11.53 -7.97 -3.96
N VAL A 146 -10.89 -9.13 -4.08
CA VAL A 146 -10.44 -9.75 -5.33
C VAL A 146 -11.20 -11.06 -5.46
N GLU A 147 -11.90 -11.25 -6.58
CA GLU A 147 -12.79 -12.39 -6.86
C GLU A 147 -12.46 -13.04 -8.21
#